data_AF-L2FCI1-F1
#
_entry.id   AF-L2FCI1-F1
#
_cell.length_a   1.000
_cell.length_b   1.000
_cell.length_c   1.000
_cell.angle_alpha   90.00
_cell.angle_beta   90.00
_cell.angle_gamma   90.00
#
_symmetry.space_group_name_H-M   'P 1'
#
loop_
_entity.id
_entity.type
_entity.pdbx_description
1 polymer ?
#
loop_
_entity_poly.entity_id
_entity_poly.type
_entity_poly.pdbx_seq_one_letter_code
_entity_poly.pdbx_strand_id
1 'polypeptide(L)'
;MWQPPPMPVPASAPWGLAISEGDFEKLKTGLEPLDQEDKWRYKATSDEGNDTVTIHIIRVGMGHELYSIVIKTDNSGNGSKINTIETIDWSQDQGGNPISEALAKKHVVVLSRCNLECDFEAAPDYDSEDFFDELAANIVHNINGINGINGTS
;
A
#
# COMPACT_ATOMS: atom_id res chain seq x y z
N MET A 1 18.72 7.00 -11.33
CA MET A 1 17.32 6.55 -11.28
C MET A 1 17.12 5.78 -9.98
N TRP A 2 16.15 6.14 -9.16
CA TRP A 2 15.87 5.39 -7.93
C TRP A 2 15.15 4.09 -8.29
N GLN A 3 15.43 3.01 -7.55
CA GLN A 3 14.76 1.73 -7.69
C GLN A 3 14.12 1.38 -6.34
N PRO A 4 12.87 0.88 -6.33
CA PRO A 4 12.25 0.41 -5.11
C PRO A 4 13.02 -0.79 -4.53
N PRO A 5 13.06 -0.96 -3.20
CA PRO A 5 13.47 -2.20 -2.58
C PRO A 5 12.64 -3.38 -3.12
N PRO A 6 13.16 -4.61 -3.14
CA PRO A 6 12.39 -5.76 -3.59
C PRO A 6 11.16 -5.99 -2.70
N MET A 7 10.07 -6.43 -3.32
CA MET A 7 8.85 -6.88 -2.63
C MET A 7 8.93 -8.40 -2.39
N PRO A 8 8.86 -8.89 -1.13
CA PRO A 8 8.85 -10.32 -0.83
C PRO A 8 7.54 -10.98 -1.28
N VAL A 9 7.61 -12.20 -1.82
CA VAL A 9 6.43 -13.02 -2.21
C VAL A 9 5.32 -12.15 -2.86
N PRO A 10 5.60 -11.49 -3.98
CA PRO A 10 4.69 -10.51 -4.54
C PRO A 10 3.43 -11.19 -5.10
N ALA A 11 2.28 -10.57 -4.85
CA ALA A 11 1.03 -10.85 -5.54
C ALA A 11 0.47 -9.57 -6.16
N SER A 12 -0.34 -9.73 -7.20
CA SER A 12 -0.90 -8.64 -7.99
C SER A 12 -2.39 -8.86 -8.23
N ALA A 13 -3.16 -7.77 -8.26
CA ALA A 13 -4.58 -7.82 -8.59
C ALA A 13 -5.04 -6.52 -9.28
N PRO A 14 -6.03 -6.60 -10.18
CA PRO A 14 -6.68 -5.41 -10.70
C PRO A 14 -7.46 -4.70 -9.59
N TRP A 15 -7.54 -3.38 -9.68
CA TRP A 15 -8.32 -2.58 -8.72
C TRP A 15 -9.43 -1.78 -9.40
N GLY A 16 -9.11 -0.94 -10.37
CA GLY A 16 -10.09 -0.09 -11.06
C GLY A 16 -10.68 1.00 -10.16
N LEU A 17 -9.92 1.50 -9.18
CA LEU A 17 -10.38 2.53 -8.25
C LEU A 17 -10.08 3.93 -8.79
N ALA A 18 -11.11 4.74 -9.00
CA ALA A 18 -10.95 6.14 -9.37
C ALA A 18 -10.48 6.97 -8.17
N ILE A 19 -9.56 7.90 -8.39
CA ILE A 19 -9.07 8.85 -7.40
C ILE A 19 -9.13 10.28 -7.95
N SER A 20 -9.26 11.26 -7.05
CA SER A 20 -9.27 12.67 -7.42
C SER A 20 -7.90 13.12 -7.92
N GLU A 21 -7.85 14.25 -8.65
CA GLU A 21 -6.57 14.89 -9.00
C GLU A 21 -5.79 15.31 -7.74
N GLY A 22 -6.49 15.73 -6.68
CA GLY A 22 -5.89 16.08 -5.39
C GLY A 22 -5.19 14.89 -4.71
N ASP A 23 -5.86 13.75 -4.64
CA ASP A 23 -5.28 12.52 -4.07
C ASP A 23 -4.10 12.02 -4.92
N PHE A 24 -4.23 12.09 -6.25
CA PHE A 24 -3.15 11.74 -7.16
C PHE A 24 -1.90 12.59 -6.93
N GLU A 25 -2.05 13.92 -6.84
CA GLU A 25 -0.91 14.82 -6.61
C GLU A 25 -0.29 14.63 -5.21
N LYS A 26 -1.09 14.32 -4.18
CA LYS A 26 -0.60 13.94 -2.84
C LYS A 26 0.25 12.67 -2.90
N LEU A 27 -0.27 11.60 -3.53
CA LEU A 27 0.44 10.34 -3.72
C LEU A 27 1.74 10.51 -4.51
N LYS A 28 1.69 11.32 -5.57
CA LYS A 28 2.83 11.59 -6.46
C LYS A 28 3.91 12.44 -5.78
N THR A 29 3.50 13.43 -4.98
CA THR A 29 4.41 14.21 -4.13
C THR A 29 5.13 13.28 -3.13
N GLY A 30 4.40 12.30 -2.62
CA GLY A 30 4.93 11.27 -1.74
C GLY A 30 5.17 11.76 -0.32
N LEU A 31 5.91 10.95 0.44
CA LEU A 31 6.25 11.19 1.84
C LEU A 31 7.62 10.61 2.09
N GLU A 32 8.53 11.45 2.58
CA GLU A 32 9.84 11.03 3.05
C GLU A 32 9.85 11.16 4.58
N PRO A 33 10.14 10.07 5.31
CA PRO A 33 10.19 10.07 6.78
C PRO A 33 11.25 11.05 7.30
N LEU A 34 10.90 11.89 8.28
CA LEU A 34 11.79 12.86 8.90
C LEU A 34 12.48 12.31 10.15
N ASP A 35 11.85 11.38 10.87
CA ASP A 35 12.42 10.72 12.04
C ASP A 35 12.02 9.24 12.17
N GLN A 36 12.36 8.61 13.31
CA GLN A 36 12.12 7.18 13.54
C GLN A 36 10.65 6.83 13.84
N GLU A 37 9.82 7.82 14.13
CA GLU A 37 8.38 7.64 14.31
C GLU A 37 7.66 7.58 12.94
N ASP A 38 8.26 8.19 11.92
CA ASP A 38 7.81 8.10 10.52
C ASP A 38 8.15 6.73 9.91
N LYS A 39 7.22 5.79 10.09
CA LYS A 39 7.40 4.40 9.66
C LYS A 39 7.25 4.20 8.16
N TRP A 40 6.69 5.16 7.43
CA TRP A 40 6.23 5.00 6.05
C TRP A 40 6.94 5.96 5.09
N ARG A 41 7.27 5.45 3.90
CA ARG A 41 7.77 6.23 2.78
C ARG A 41 6.89 5.97 1.56
N TYR A 42 6.51 7.05 0.89
CA TYR A 42 5.82 7.01 -0.40
C TYR A 42 6.72 7.59 -1.47
N LYS A 43 6.88 6.88 -2.58
CA LYS A 43 7.71 7.34 -3.69
C LYS A 43 7.09 7.03 -5.03
N ALA A 44 7.00 8.04 -5.89
CA ALA A 44 6.50 7.88 -7.25
C ALA A 44 7.61 7.53 -8.23
N THR A 45 7.31 6.64 -9.17
CA THR A 45 8.08 6.44 -10.41
C THR A 45 7.14 6.61 -11.59
N SER A 46 7.53 7.40 -12.58
CA SER A 46 6.77 7.59 -13.81
C SER A 46 7.39 6.77 -14.93
N ASP A 47 6.56 6.04 -15.66
CA ASP A 47 6.95 5.51 -16.97
C ASP A 47 6.58 6.55 -18.02
N GLU A 48 7.57 7.30 -18.49
CA GLU A 48 7.40 8.40 -19.45
C GLU A 48 6.75 7.94 -20.78
N GLY A 49 6.68 6.63 -21.04
CA GLY A 49 6.10 6.06 -22.26
C GLY A 49 4.62 5.67 -22.18
N ASN A 50 4.03 5.55 -20.98
CA ASN A 50 2.76 4.81 -20.79
C ASN A 50 1.63 5.60 -20.09
N ASP A 51 1.81 6.90 -19.80
CA ASP A 51 0.85 7.69 -19.01
C ASP A 51 0.49 7.03 -17.65
N THR A 52 1.46 6.30 -17.09
CA THR A 52 1.32 5.58 -15.82
C THR A 52 2.33 6.07 -14.80
N VAL A 53 1.87 6.19 -13.56
CA VAL A 53 2.70 6.48 -12.39
C VAL A 53 2.53 5.34 -11.39
N THR A 54 3.64 4.75 -10.97
CA THR A 54 3.66 3.75 -9.90
C THR A 54 4.00 4.42 -8.59
N ILE A 55 3.17 4.21 -7.56
CA ILE A 55 3.44 4.68 -6.20
C ILE A 55 3.91 3.50 -5.37
N HIS A 56 5.10 3.65 -4.79
CA HIS A 56 5.76 2.66 -3.96
C HIS A 56 5.57 3.00 -2.48
N ILE A 57 5.05 2.06 -1.69
CA ILE A 57 4.74 2.23 -0.27
C ILE A 57 5.64 1.30 0.55
N ILE A 58 6.56 1.91 1.29
CA ILE A 58 7.65 1.22 1.96
C ILE A 58 7.58 1.48 3.45
N ARG A 59 7.74 0.42 4.25
CA ARG A 59 7.94 0.55 5.68
C ARG A 59 9.43 0.63 6.00
N VAL A 60 9.89 1.77 6.48
CA VAL A 60 11.32 2.14 6.58
C VAL A 60 12.13 1.13 7.39
N GLY A 61 11.58 0.63 8.50
CA GLY A 61 12.24 -0.35 9.36
C GLY A 61 12.27 -1.78 8.83
N MET A 62 11.52 -2.10 7.77
CA MET A 62 11.43 -3.47 7.21
C MET A 62 12.42 -3.70 6.05
N GLY A 63 12.90 -2.62 5.43
CA GLY A 63 13.91 -2.68 4.36
C GLY A 63 13.39 -3.24 3.02
N HIS A 64 12.08 -3.45 2.88
CA HIS A 64 11.45 -3.96 1.67
C HIS A 64 10.14 -3.23 1.37
N GLU A 65 9.74 -3.27 0.10
CA GLU A 65 8.48 -2.70 -0.35
C GLU A 65 7.32 -3.60 0.09
N LEU A 66 6.24 -2.98 0.58
CA LEU A 66 5.06 -3.72 1.04
C LEU A 66 3.90 -3.64 0.05
N TYR A 67 3.73 -2.48 -0.60
CA TYR A 67 2.69 -2.26 -1.58
C TYR A 67 3.19 -1.38 -2.72
N SER A 68 2.72 -1.65 -3.93
CA SER A 68 2.77 -0.71 -5.05
C SER A 68 1.40 -0.58 -5.69
N ILE A 69 1.07 0.62 -6.16
CA ILE A 69 -0.12 0.86 -6.98
C ILE A 69 0.27 1.50 -8.31
N VAL A 70 -0.30 0.99 -9.40
CA VAL A 70 -0.13 1.56 -10.74
C VAL A 70 -1.33 2.44 -11.04
N ILE A 71 -1.08 3.73 -11.21
CA ILE A 71 -2.08 4.74 -11.53
C ILE A 71 -1.95 5.09 -13.00
N LYS A 72 -3.06 4.98 -13.73
CA LYS A 72 -3.17 5.47 -15.09
C LYS A 72 -3.84 6.83 -15.10
N THR A 73 -3.24 7.76 -15.82
CA THR A 73 -3.77 9.11 -16.00
C THR A 73 -4.46 9.20 -17.36
N ASP A 74 -5.75 9.52 -17.39
CA ASP A 74 -6.42 9.82 -18.66
C ASP A 74 -6.18 11.28 -19.06
N ASN A 75 -5.27 11.48 -20.02
CA ASN A 75 -4.94 12.79 -20.60
C ASN A 75 -5.84 13.17 -21.79
N SER A 76 -6.94 12.43 -22.05
CA SER A 76 -7.90 12.75 -23.10
C SER A 76 -8.49 14.15 -22.88
N GLY A 77 -8.17 15.08 -23.79
CA GLY A 77 -8.30 16.54 -23.64
C GLY A 77 -9.72 17.13 -23.55
N ASN A 78 -10.71 16.40 -23.02
CA ASN A 78 -12.07 16.87 -22.83
C ASN A 78 -12.53 16.73 -21.37
N GLY A 79 -12.05 17.65 -20.52
CA GLY A 79 -12.86 18.22 -19.45
C GLY A 79 -12.83 17.61 -18.04
N SER A 80 -12.24 16.42 -17.82
CA SER A 80 -11.94 15.95 -16.46
C SER A 80 -10.86 14.87 -16.50
N LYS A 81 -9.71 15.10 -15.84
CA LYS A 81 -8.67 14.09 -15.72
C LYS A 81 -9.14 13.03 -14.74
N ILE A 82 -9.39 11.82 -15.23
CA ILE A 82 -9.71 10.67 -14.39
C ILE A 82 -8.40 9.93 -14.14
N ASN A 83 -8.00 9.86 -12.87
CA ASN A 83 -6.88 9.04 -12.42
C ASN A 83 -7.46 7.75 -11.86
N THR A 84 -7.00 6.60 -12.36
CA THR A 84 -7.50 5.30 -11.93
C THR A 84 -6.35 4.42 -11.49
N ILE A 85 -6.46 3.83 -10.30
CA ILE A 85 -5.57 2.76 -9.86
C ILE A 85 -5.97 1.50 -10.62
N GLU A 86 -5.15 1.09 -11.59
CA GLU A 86 -5.41 -0.09 -12.41
C GLU A 86 -5.03 -1.37 -11.65
N THR A 87 -3.87 -1.36 -10.98
CA THR A 87 -3.28 -2.55 -10.36
C THR A 87 -2.74 -2.22 -8.98
N ILE A 88 -2.86 -3.18 -8.07
CA ILE A 88 -2.13 -3.23 -6.80
C ILE A 88 -1.20 -4.44 -6.82
N ASP A 89 0.04 -4.25 -6.38
CA ASP A 89 0.94 -5.32 -5.99
C ASP A 89 1.20 -5.22 -4.48
N TRP A 90 1.35 -6.36 -3.82
CA TRP A 90 1.64 -6.40 -2.39
C TRP A 90 2.51 -7.59 -2.01
N SER A 91 3.27 -7.40 -0.93
CA SER A 91 3.98 -8.50 -0.28
C SER A 91 2.98 -9.40 0.44
N GLN A 92 2.91 -10.66 0.03
CA GLN A 92 2.13 -11.67 0.74
C GLN A 92 2.80 -12.12 2.04
N ASP A 93 4.10 -11.86 2.21
CA ASP A 93 4.82 -12.16 3.45
C ASP A 93 5.24 -10.86 4.15
N GLN A 94 4.47 -10.47 5.16
CA GLN A 94 4.76 -9.30 6.00
C GLN A 94 5.16 -9.74 7.42
N GLY A 95 6.08 -10.70 7.50
CA GLY A 95 6.56 -11.25 8.76
C GLY A 95 5.77 -12.47 9.23
N GLY A 96 5.43 -13.36 8.29
CA GLY A 96 4.67 -14.59 8.55
C GLY A 96 3.14 -14.42 8.52
N ASN A 97 2.66 -13.20 8.26
CA ASN A 97 1.24 -12.90 8.12
C ASN A 97 0.85 -12.86 6.64
N PRO A 98 0.09 -13.84 6.12
CA PRO A 98 -0.40 -13.80 4.75
C PRO A 98 -1.40 -12.66 4.57
N ILE A 99 -1.14 -11.78 3.60
CA ILE A 99 -2.03 -10.66 3.27
C ILE A 99 -2.89 -11.02 2.06
N SER A 100 -4.21 -10.92 2.23
CA SER A 100 -5.18 -11.09 1.15
C SER A 100 -5.28 -9.82 0.29
N GLU A 101 -5.81 -9.96 -0.93
CA GLU A 101 -6.06 -8.82 -1.82
C GLU A 101 -6.95 -7.75 -1.16
N ALA A 102 -8.04 -8.16 -0.52
CA ALA A 102 -8.98 -7.23 0.13
C ALA A 102 -8.29 -6.45 1.26
N LEU A 103 -7.44 -7.14 2.03
CA LEU A 103 -6.68 -6.54 3.10
C LEU A 103 -5.59 -5.58 2.56
N ALA A 104 -4.90 -5.97 1.48
CA ALA A 104 -3.92 -5.10 0.83
C ALA A 104 -4.56 -3.79 0.33
N LYS A 105 -5.74 -3.87 -0.31
CA LYS A 105 -6.49 -2.69 -0.76
C LYS A 105 -6.93 -1.80 0.41
N LYS A 106 -7.44 -2.41 1.50
CA LYS A 106 -7.78 -1.69 2.75
C LYS A 106 -6.56 -0.97 3.31
N HIS A 107 -5.42 -1.67 3.40
CA HIS A 107 -4.17 -1.10 3.93
C HIS A 107 -3.70 0.11 3.12
N VAL A 108 -3.66 0.01 1.79
CA VAL A 108 -3.24 1.14 0.93
C VAL A 108 -4.12 2.37 1.15
N VAL A 109 -5.45 2.19 1.22
CA VAL A 109 -6.39 3.29 1.46
C VAL A 109 -6.20 3.91 2.84
N VAL A 110 -6.18 3.11 3.90
CA VAL A 110 -6.03 3.60 5.28
C VAL A 110 -4.69 4.29 5.48
N LEU A 111 -3.60 3.70 4.99
CA LEU A 111 -2.28 4.31 5.08
C LEU A 111 -2.22 5.63 4.33
N SER A 112 -2.82 5.73 3.16
CA SER A 112 -2.80 6.97 2.37
C SER A 112 -3.68 8.07 3.00
N ARG A 113 -4.82 7.70 3.60
CA ARG A 113 -5.65 8.59 4.43
C ARG A 113 -4.86 9.14 5.61
N CYS A 114 -4.21 8.27 6.38
CA CYS A 114 -3.51 8.67 7.60
C CYS A 114 -2.21 9.45 7.36
N ASN A 115 -1.45 9.12 6.31
CA ASN A 115 -0.10 9.68 6.10
C ASN A 115 -0.07 10.84 5.09
N LEU A 116 -1.02 10.89 4.16
CA LEU A 116 -1.05 11.88 3.08
C LEU A 116 -2.36 12.67 3.03
N GLU A 117 -3.29 12.41 3.96
CA GLU A 117 -4.63 13.03 3.99
C GLU A 117 -5.39 12.84 2.66
N CYS A 118 -5.19 11.70 1.99
CA CYS A 118 -5.96 11.38 0.78
C CYS A 118 -7.39 10.96 1.15
N ASP A 119 -8.38 11.31 0.33
CA ASP A 119 -9.79 11.02 0.64
C ASP A 119 -10.20 9.61 0.16
N PHE A 120 -9.78 9.24 -1.05
CA PHE A 120 -10.20 8.00 -1.73
C PHE A 120 -11.73 7.87 -1.75
N GLU A 121 -12.43 8.87 -2.31
CA GLU A 121 -13.90 8.97 -2.28
C GLU A 121 -14.64 7.73 -2.83
N ALA A 122 -14.06 7.04 -3.81
CA ALA A 122 -14.64 5.84 -4.41
C ALA A 122 -14.36 4.54 -3.62
N ALA A 123 -13.49 4.60 -2.60
CA ALA A 123 -13.19 3.44 -1.76
C ALA A 123 -14.25 3.28 -0.65
N PRO A 124 -14.45 2.06 -0.14
CA PRO A 124 -15.23 1.86 1.08
C PRO A 124 -14.73 2.75 2.22
N ASP A 125 -15.65 3.10 3.11
CA ASP A 125 -15.28 3.65 4.40
C ASP A 125 -14.68 2.52 5.23
N TYR A 126 -13.40 2.63 5.54
CA TYR A 126 -12.66 1.63 6.29
C TYR A 126 -12.41 2.25 7.66
N ASP A 127 -12.89 1.59 8.71
CA ASP A 127 -12.54 2.03 10.05
C ASP A 127 -11.04 1.83 10.28
N SER A 128 -10.38 2.90 10.72
CA SER A 128 -8.96 2.90 11.03
C SER A 128 -8.64 2.13 12.32
N GLU A 129 -9.62 1.96 13.22
CA GLU A 129 -9.46 1.15 14.43
C GLU A 129 -9.33 -0.34 14.06
N ASP A 130 -10.13 -0.82 13.10
CA ASP A 130 -10.04 -2.19 12.58
C ASP A 130 -8.68 -2.51 11.93
N PHE A 131 -7.98 -1.50 11.41
CA PHE A 131 -6.67 -1.67 10.77
C PHE A 131 -5.56 -2.03 11.78
N PHE A 132 -5.52 -1.34 12.93
CA PHE A 132 -4.52 -1.63 13.96
C PHE A 132 -4.83 -2.92 14.73
N ASP A 133 -6.13 -3.22 14.91
CA ASP A 133 -6.58 -4.44 15.57
C ASP A 133 -6.38 -5.69 14.71
N GLU A 134 -6.61 -5.64 13.39
CA GLU A 134 -6.32 -6.77 12.49
C GLU A 134 -4.82 -7.06 12.37
N LEU A 135 -3.98 -6.03 12.36
CA LEU A 135 -2.53 -6.20 12.37
C LEU A 135 -2.04 -6.81 13.70
N ALA A 136 -2.55 -6.31 14.82
CA ALA A 136 -2.23 -6.81 16.16
C ALA A 136 -2.74 -8.24 16.39
N ALA A 137 -3.98 -8.55 15.98
CA ALA A 137 -4.57 -9.88 16.12
C ALA A 137 -3.81 -10.93 15.28
N ASN A 138 -3.40 -10.58 14.05
CA ASN A 138 -2.59 -11.46 13.22
C ASN A 138 -1.19 -11.69 13.82
N ILE A 139 -0.58 -10.66 14.42
CA ILE A 139 0.68 -10.81 15.17
C ILE A 139 0.50 -11.73 16.39
N VAL A 140 -0.56 -11.54 17.19
CA VAL A 140 -0.82 -12.33 18.41
C VAL A 140 -1.15 -13.80 18.08
N HIS A 141 -1.91 -14.08 17.02
CA HIS A 141 -2.19 -15.44 16.59
C HIS A 141 -0.91 -16.20 16.17
N ASN A 142 0.04 -15.52 15.53
CA ASN A 142 1.30 -16.13 15.12
C ASN A 142 2.30 -16.34 16.28
N ILE A 143 2.29 -15.50 17.33
CA ILE A 143 3.14 -15.73 18.52
C ILE A 143 2.67 -16.97 19.31
N ASN A 144 1.34 -17.17 19.40
CA ASN A 144 0.77 -18.33 20.10
C ASN A 144 0.96 -19.67 19.34
N GLY A 145 1.29 -19.62 18.05
CA GLY A 145 1.58 -20.80 17.22
C GLY A 145 2.99 -21.37 17.36
N ILE A 146 3.93 -20.66 17.99
CA ILE A 146 5.35 -21.07 18.08
C ILE A 146 5.66 -21.89 19.35
N ASN A 147 4.76 -21.91 20.34
CA ASN A 147 4.96 -22.65 21.61
C ASN A 147 4.31 -24.05 21.62
N GLY A 148 4.53 -24.83 20.56
CA GLY A 148 3.83 -26.11 20.36
C GLY A 148 4.66 -27.34 20.04
N ILE A 149 5.98 -27.35 20.23
CA ILE A 149 6.81 -28.58 20.09
C ILE A 149 8.06 -28.38 20.97
N ASN A 150 8.26 -29.04 22.11
CA ASN A 150 8.38 -30.47 22.29
C ASN A 150 8.07 -30.86 23.74
N GLY A 151 7.11 -31.77 23.92
CA GLY A 151 6.88 -32.43 25.18
C GLY A 151 6.18 -33.76 24.92
N THR A 152 6.98 -34.81 24.71
CA THR A 152 6.71 -36.26 24.87
C THR A 152 7.83 -36.98 24.11
N SER A 153 8.52 -38.01 24.62
CA SER A 153 8.30 -38.87 25.78
C SER A 153 9.63 -39.46 26.24
#